data_AF-A0A9D7XA50-F1
#
_entry.id   AF-A0A9D7XA50-F1
#
_cell.length_a   1.000
_cell.length_b   1.000
_cell.length_c   1.000
_cell.angle_alpha   90.00
_cell.angle_beta   90.00
_cell.angle_gamma   90.00
#
_symmetry.space_group_name_H-M   'P 1'
#
loop_
_entity.id
_entity.type
_entity.pdbx_description
1 polymer ?
#
loop_
_entity_poly.entity_id
_entity_poly.type
_entity_poly.pdbx_seq_one_letter_code
_entity_poly.pdbx_strand_id
1 'polypeptide(L)' 'MTSYTCKSCGKISSEGGHLCDPTAAGEIYSCESCGLQAKKKKHLCKPQVAKFEFFCGGCGRGAVKEDDLCNPQPMK' A
#
# COMPACT_ATOMS: atom_id res chain seq x y z
N MET A 1 0.03 -14.32 -11.80
CA MET A 1 -0.56 -14.89 -10.56
C MET A 1 -1.96 -14.33 -10.42
N THR A 2 -2.98 -15.19 -10.43
CA THR A 2 -4.38 -14.79 -10.29
C THR A 2 -4.63 -14.49 -8.81
N SER A 3 -4.97 -13.25 -8.49
CA SER A 3 -5.23 -12.84 -7.10
C SER A 3 -6.72 -12.85 -6.80
N TYR A 4 -7.08 -13.22 -5.59
CA TYR A 4 -8.45 -13.31 -5.11
C TYR A 4 -8.70 -12.27 -4.02
N THR A 5 -9.93 -11.79 -3.94
CA THR A 5 -10.33 -10.79 -2.97
C THR A 5 -11.63 -11.17 -2.31
N CYS A 6 -11.72 -10.97 -1.00
CA CYS A 6 -12.94 -11.14 -0.23
C CYS A 6 -13.90 -10.01 -0.57
N LYS A 7 -15.09 -10.32 -1.07
CA LYS A 7 -16.09 -9.30 -1.40
C LYS A 7 -16.65 -8.62 -0.15
N SER A 8 -16.81 -9.38 0.93
CA SER A 8 -17.39 -8.95 2.21
C SER A 8 -16.44 -8.09 3.04
N CYS A 9 -15.12 -8.31 2.91
CA CYS A 9 -14.12 -7.77 3.82
C CYS A 9 -12.96 -7.05 3.11
N GLY A 10 -12.86 -7.13 1.78
CA GLY A 10 -11.84 -6.44 0.99
C GLY A 10 -10.44 -7.05 1.05
N LYS A 11 -10.20 -8.06 1.89
CA LYS A 11 -8.91 -8.74 2.03
C LYS A 11 -8.45 -9.35 0.69
N ILE A 12 -7.15 -9.33 0.43
CA ILE A 12 -6.54 -9.84 -0.80
C ILE A 12 -5.67 -11.04 -0.44
N SER A 13 -5.75 -12.11 -1.24
CA SER A 13 -4.96 -13.32 -1.09
C SER A 13 -4.57 -13.88 -2.46
N SER A 14 -3.40 -14.50 -2.54
CA SER A 14 -2.97 -15.27 -3.72
C SER A 14 -3.80 -16.54 -3.91
N GLU A 15 -4.47 -17.00 -2.85
CA GLU A 15 -5.26 -18.22 -2.82
C GLU A 15 -6.68 -17.91 -2.35
N GLY A 16 -7.68 -18.29 -3.16
CA GLY A 16 -9.09 -18.05 -2.86
C GLY A 16 -9.58 -18.79 -1.61
N GLY A 17 -8.98 -19.93 -1.26
CA GLY A 17 -9.42 -20.78 -0.15
C GLY A 17 -9.32 -20.14 1.24
N HIS A 18 -8.54 -19.07 1.39
CA HIS A 18 -8.38 -18.35 2.66
C HIS A 18 -9.35 -17.17 2.84
N LEU A 19 -10.25 -16.95 1.88
CA LEU A 19 -11.19 -15.84 1.90
C LEU A 19 -12.60 -16.39 2.14
N CYS A 20 -13.39 -15.69 2.95
CA CYS A 20 -14.76 -16.09 3.27
C CYS A 20 -15.69 -16.04 2.05
N ASP A 21 -15.44 -15.11 1.13
CA ASP A 21 -16.18 -14.93 -0.14
C ASP A 21 -15.20 -14.49 -1.25
N PRO A 22 -14.40 -15.44 -1.80
CA PRO A 22 -13.37 -15.14 -2.79
C PRO A 22 -13.99 -14.78 -4.14
N THR A 23 -13.67 -13.59 -4.63
CA THR A 23 -13.92 -13.15 -6.00
C THR A 23 -12.59 -13.01 -6.73
N ALA A 24 -12.54 -13.41 -8.01
CA ALA A 24 -11.38 -13.18 -8.86
C ALA A 24 -11.13 -11.66 -9.00
N ALA A 25 -10.00 -11.18 -8.48
CA ALA A 25 -9.71 -9.75 -8.43
C ALA A 25 -8.91 -9.25 -9.64
N GLY A 26 -8.42 -10.16 -10.48
CA GLY A 26 -7.62 -9.84 -11.66
C GLY A 26 -6.18 -9.41 -11.29
N GLU A 27 -5.63 -8.50 -12.09
CA GLU A 27 -4.32 -7.87 -11.79
C GLU A 27 -4.46 -6.93 -10.59
N ILE A 28 -3.85 -7.33 -9.48
CA ILE A 28 -3.68 -6.47 -8.32
C ILE A 28 -2.31 -5.83 -8.40
N TYR A 29 -2.31 -4.50 -8.24
CA TYR A 29 -1.09 -3.73 -8.21
C TYR A 29 -0.61 -3.69 -6.75
N SER A 30 0.67 -4.00 -6.55
CA SER A 30 1.35 -3.89 -5.27
C SER A 30 2.28 -2.68 -5.31
N CYS A 31 2.23 -1.85 -4.27
CA CYS A 31 3.20 -0.77 -4.11
C CYS A 31 4.46 -1.34 -3.46
N GLU A 32 5.59 -1.36 -4.18
CA GLU A 32 6.87 -1.85 -3.65
C GLU A 32 7.39 -1.00 -2.47
N SER A 33 6.98 0.27 -2.38
CA SER A 33 7.45 1.17 -1.31
C SER A 33 6.71 1.02 0.02
N CYS A 34 5.44 0.58 0.02
CA CYS A 34 4.65 0.41 1.25
C CYS A 34 4.05 -0.99 1.42
N GLY A 35 4.20 -1.88 0.45
CA GLY A 35 3.62 -3.22 0.43
C GLY A 35 2.11 -3.27 0.22
N LEU A 36 1.45 -2.12 0.06
CA LEU A 36 -0.01 -2.05 -0.07
C LEU A 36 -0.45 -2.59 -1.43
N GLN A 37 -1.45 -3.46 -1.43
CA GLN A 37 -2.01 -4.07 -2.62
C GLN A 37 -3.40 -3.50 -2.92
N ALA A 38 -3.66 -3.13 -4.18
CA ALA A 38 -4.96 -2.61 -4.59
C ALA A 38 -5.37 -3.06 -6.00
N LYS A 39 -6.69 -3.21 -6.19
CA LYS A 39 -7.31 -3.64 -7.45
C LYS A 39 -7.23 -2.61 -8.57
N LYS A 40 -6.91 -1.35 -8.26
CA LYS A 40 -6.77 -0.28 -9.26
C LYS A 40 -5.59 0.59 -8.86
N LYS A 41 -4.74 0.96 -9.83
CA LYS A 41 -3.58 1.86 -9.63
C LYS A 41 -3.94 3.18 -8.93
N LYS A 42 -5.17 3.68 -9.11
CA LYS A 42 -5.68 4.89 -8.44
C LYS A 42 -5.93 4.76 -6.94
N HIS A 43 -6.05 3.53 -6.44
CA HIS A 43 -6.19 3.22 -5.02
C HIS A 43 -4.86 2.79 -4.39
N LEU A 44 -3.83 2.61 -5.22
CA LEU A 44 -2.47 2.70 -4.71
C LEU A 44 -2.14 4.17 -4.51
N CYS A 45 -1.22 4.41 -3.57
CA CYS A 45 -0.42 5.63 -3.57
C CYS A 45 -0.04 5.87 -5.02
N LYS A 46 -0.56 6.94 -5.65
CA LYS A 46 -0.31 7.26 -7.07
C LYS A 46 1.16 7.00 -7.36
N PRO A 47 1.54 6.49 -8.54
CA PRO A 47 2.94 6.27 -8.89
C PRO A 47 3.63 7.62 -9.06
N GLN A 48 3.96 8.22 -7.93
CA GLN A 48 5.11 9.01 -7.59
C GLN A 48 5.27 8.50 -6.15
N VAL A 49 6.29 7.70 -5.82
CA VAL A 49 7.52 8.30 -5.33
C VAL A 49 7.38 9.82 -5.18
N ALA A 50 6.46 10.26 -4.32
CA ALA A 50 6.80 11.23 -3.32
C ALA A 50 8.12 10.66 -2.80
N LYS A 51 9.24 11.19 -3.30
CA LYS A 51 10.56 10.87 -2.77
C LYS A 51 10.42 11.24 -1.31
N PHE A 52 10.10 10.24 -0.50
CA PHE A 52 9.95 10.43 0.92
C PHE A 52 11.39 10.57 1.38
N GLU A 53 11.87 11.82 1.33
CA GLU A 53 13.21 12.18 1.78
C GLU A 53 13.24 12.13 3.31
N PHE A 54 12.08 12.14 3.97
CA PHE A 54 11.95 12.16 5.42
C PHE A 54 10.88 11.18 5.94
N PHE A 55 11.09 10.69 7.16
CA PHE A 55 10.14 9.93 7.95
C PHE A 55 10.04 10.48 9.37
N CYS A 56 8.89 10.31 10.02
CA CYS A 56 8.73 10.74 11.40
C CYS A 56 9.39 9.73 12.34
N GLY A 57 10.40 10.14 13.11
CA GLY A 57 11.06 9.29 14.09
C GLY A 57 10.15 8.84 15.25
N GLY A 58 9.01 9.51 15.47
CA GLY A 58 8.07 9.18 16.54
C GLY A 58 6.92 8.25 16.13
N CYS A 59 6.44 8.32 14.89
CA CYS A 59 5.27 7.55 14.42
C CYS A 59 5.47 6.81 13.10
N GLY A 60 6.63 6.95 12.44
CA GLY A 60 6.97 6.22 11.21
C GLY A 60 6.33 6.76 9.93
N ARG A 61 5.63 7.90 9.96
CA ARG A 61 4.97 8.49 8.78
C ARG A 61 6.01 9.12 7.83
N GLY A 62 5.97 8.78 6.54
CA GLY A 62 6.85 9.36 5.50
C GLY A 62 6.30 10.66 4.90
N ALA A 63 7.18 11.62 4.59
CA ALA A 63 6.85 12.85 3.86
C ALA A 63 7.97 13.31 2.92
N VAL A 64 7.60 14.12 1.92
CA VAL A 64 8.55 14.69 0.93
C VAL A 64 9.31 15.87 1.52
N LYS A 65 8.70 16.58 2.47
CA LYS A 65 9.27 17.72 3.18
C LYS A 65 9.33 17.42 4.67
N GLU A 66 10.32 17.99 5.33
CA GLU A 66 10.45 17.91 6.78
C GLU A 66 9.30 18.60 7.53
N ASP A 67 8.79 19.72 6.98
CA ASP A 67 7.69 20.52 7.57
C ASP A 67 6.36 19.75 7.71
N ASP A 68 6.19 18.68 6.94
CA ASP A 68 4.98 17.85 6.97
C ASP A 68 5.00 16.83 8.14
N LEU A 69 6.07 16.80 8.94
CA LEU A 69 6.30 15.81 10.00
C LEU A 69 6.59 16.47 11.35
N CYS A 70 6.10 15.84 12.42
CA CYS A 70 6.32 16.33 13.79
C CYS A 70 7.75 16.10 14.30
N ASN A 71 8.44 15.07 13.78
CA ASN A 71 9.83 14.75 14.10
C ASN A 71 10.53 14.17 12.85
N PRO A 72 10.85 15.01 11.85
CA PRO A 72 11.42 14.57 10.60
C PRO A 72 12.83 13.98 10.80
N GLN A 73 13.04 12.81 10.21
CA GLN A 73 14.32 12.12 10.12
C GLN A 73 14.58 11.80 8.64
N PRO A 74 15.78 12.06 8.11
CA PRO A 74 16.06 11.78 6.71
C PRO A 74 16.04 10.27 6.44
N MET A 75 15.35 9.85 5.37
CA MET A 75 15.45 8.50 4.84
C MET A 75 16.75 8.41 4.04
N LYS A 76 17.69 7.57 4.49
CA LYS A 76 19.03 7.42 3.90
C LYS A 76 19.07 6.29 2.87
#